data_AF-A0A8E0RV01-F1
#
_entry.id   AF-A0A8E0RV01-F1
#
_cell.length_a   1.000
_cell.length_b   1.000
_cell.length_c   1.000
_cell.angle_alpha   90.00
_cell.angle_beta   90.00
_cell.angle_gamma   90.00
#
_symmetry.space_group_name_H-M   'P 1'
#
loop_
_entity.id
_entity.type
_entity.pdbx_description
1 polymer ?
#
loop_
_entity_poly.entity_id
_entity_poly.type
_entity_poly.pdbx_seq_one_letter_code
_entity_poly.pdbx_strand_id
1 'polypeptide(L)'
;DYLAEKGIPTSDFIQSCLEQIDPNLFGASGPTDQSPVCRACGLQFLSRLAYQQRVAISRDELPATVTSRPDCYYGRKCRTQRTSISHAYRYNHICEQTRF
;
A
#
# COMPACT_ATOMS: atom_id res chain seq x y z
N ASP A 1 -4.74 5.74 -13.85
CA ASP A 1 -4.44 5.91 -12.41
C ASP A 1 -2.92 6.05 -12.27
N TYR A 2 -2.41 6.39 -11.08
CA TYR A 2 -1.06 6.97 -10.87
C TYR A 2 0.08 6.31 -11.67
N LEU A 3 0.18 4.97 -11.64
CA LEU A 3 1.24 4.26 -12.36
C LEU A 3 1.15 4.46 -13.87
N ALA A 4 -0.06 4.38 -14.43
CA ALA A 4 -0.30 4.60 -15.86
C ALA A 4 0.00 6.06 -16.27
N GLU A 5 -0.38 7.04 -15.43
CA GLU A 5 -0.10 8.46 -15.67
C GLU A 5 1.41 8.76 -15.65
N LYS A 6 2.17 8.07 -14.80
CA LYS A 6 3.63 8.14 -14.75
C LYS A 6 4.33 7.26 -15.80
N GLY A 7 3.57 6.49 -16.59
CA GLY A 7 4.13 5.55 -17.56
C GLY A 7 4.93 4.41 -16.94
N ILE A 8 4.64 4.03 -15.69
CA ILE A 8 5.35 2.98 -14.94
C ILE A 8 4.69 1.62 -15.21
N PRO A 9 5.38 0.68 -15.87
CA PRO A 9 4.89 -0.70 -16.03
C PRO A 9 4.73 -1.40 -14.67
N THR A 10 3.78 -2.34 -14.58
CA THR A 10 3.59 -3.12 -13.35
C THR A 10 4.83 -3.93 -12.97
N SER A 11 5.59 -4.43 -13.95
CA SER A 11 6.88 -5.10 -13.71
C SER A 11 7.85 -4.20 -12.94
N ASP A 12 7.96 -2.95 -13.37
CA ASP A 12 8.93 -2.00 -12.85
C ASP A 12 8.50 -1.51 -11.47
N PHE A 13 7.19 -1.35 -11.25
CA PHE A 13 6.64 -1.11 -9.92
C PHE A 13 6.90 -2.26 -8.94
N ILE A 14 6.75 -3.52 -9.39
CA ILE A 14 7.06 -4.68 -8.54
C ILE A 14 8.55 -4.71 -8.23
N GLN A 15 9.40 -4.46 -9.23
CA GLN A 15 10.84 -4.42 -9.06
C GLN A 15 11.25 -3.34 -8.05
N SER A 16 10.69 -2.12 -8.15
CA SER A 16 10.98 -1.04 -7.21
C SER A 16 10.51 -1.34 -5.79
N CYS A 17 9.39 -2.07 -5.63
CA CYS A 17 8.95 -2.57 -4.32
C CYS A 17 9.98 -3.53 -3.70
N LEU A 18 10.58 -4.41 -4.50
CA LEU A 18 11.56 -5.39 -4.04
C LEU A 18 12.92 -4.76 -3.72
N GLU A 19 13.33 -3.73 -4.47
CA GLU A 19 14.58 -2.99 -4.22
C GLU A 19 14.53 -2.15 -2.95
N GLN A 20 13.33 -1.76 -2.52
CA GLN A 20 13.10 -0.91 -1.34
C GLN A 20 12.48 -1.70 -0.18
N ILE A 21 12.79 -3.00 -0.06
CA ILE A 21 12.35 -3.78 1.09
C ILE A 21 12.95 -3.20 2.37
N ASP A 22 12.11 -2.65 3.23
CA ASP A 22 12.47 -2.32 4.60
C ASP A 22 12.78 -3.62 5.37
N PRO A 23 14.01 -3.82 5.86
CA PRO A 23 14.39 -5.02 6.61
C PRO A 23 13.53 -5.24 7.87
N ASN A 24 12.90 -4.19 8.39
CA ASN A 24 12.05 -4.27 9.58
C ASN A 24 10.59 -4.60 9.26
N LEU A 25 10.16 -4.53 7.99
CA LEU A 25 8.75 -4.74 7.61
C LEU A 25 8.26 -6.15 7.93
N PHE A 26 9.17 -7.12 7.84
CA PHE A 26 8.88 -8.54 8.06
C PHE A 26 9.57 -9.12 9.31
N GLY A 27 10.36 -8.31 10.02
CA GLY A 27 11.15 -8.74 11.17
C GLY A 27 12.41 -9.54 10.79
N ALA A 28 13.22 -9.88 11.79
CA ALA A 28 14.54 -10.51 11.61
C ALA A 28 14.53 -11.88 10.90
N SER A 29 13.38 -12.54 10.81
CA SER A 29 13.20 -13.83 10.10
C SER A 29 12.25 -13.72 8.91
N GLY A 30 12.02 -12.50 8.44
CA GLY A 30 11.19 -12.23 7.28
C GLY A 30 11.84 -12.60 5.95
N PRO A 31 11.06 -12.69 4.86
CA PRO A 31 11.60 -12.89 3.52
C PRO A 31 12.41 -11.69 3.07
N THR A 32 13.44 -11.98 2.28
CA THR A 32 14.22 -11.02 1.47
C THR A 32 13.76 -11.04 0.02
N ASP A 33 14.30 -10.13 -0.79
CA ASP A 33 14.19 -10.13 -2.25
C ASP A 33 14.68 -11.44 -2.90
N GLN A 34 15.62 -12.13 -2.26
CA GLN A 34 16.18 -13.41 -2.72
C GLN A 34 15.43 -14.65 -2.19
N SER A 35 14.42 -14.47 -1.34
CA SER A 35 13.73 -15.60 -0.72
C SER A 35 12.78 -16.28 -1.71
N PRO A 36 12.90 -17.60 -1.96
CA PRO A 36 11.92 -18.32 -2.75
C PRO A 36 10.61 -18.39 -1.97
N VAL A 37 9.54 -17.84 -2.54
CA VAL A 37 8.20 -17.80 -1.92
C VAL A 37 7.16 -18.40 -2.85
N CYS A 38 6.14 -19.03 -2.28
CA CYS A 38 4.98 -19.45 -3.07
C CYS A 38 4.18 -18.22 -3.53
N ARG A 39 3.36 -18.38 -4.57
CA ARG A 39 2.55 -17.30 -5.14
C ARG A 39 1.70 -16.56 -4.09
N ALA A 40 1.08 -17.30 -3.17
CA ALA A 40 0.22 -16.71 -2.14
C ALA A 40 1.02 -15.84 -1.16
N CYS A 41 2.17 -16.34 -0.68
CA CYS A 41 3.07 -15.58 0.19
C CYS A 41 3.63 -14.35 -0.54
N GLY A 42 4.07 -14.50 -1.79
CA GLY A 42 4.56 -13.38 -2.61
C GLY A 42 3.53 -12.25 -2.75
N LEU A 43 2.27 -12.57 -3.02
CA LEU A 43 1.19 -11.57 -3.09
C LEU A 43 0.95 -10.87 -1.75
N GLN A 44 1.01 -11.60 -0.63
CA GLN A 44 0.87 -11.00 0.70
C GLN A 44 2.02 -10.04 1.01
N PHE A 45 3.26 -10.41 0.70
CA PHE A 45 4.43 -9.55 0.91
C PHE A 45 4.40 -8.32 0.00
N LEU A 46 4.13 -8.53 -1.28
CA LEU A 46 3.99 -7.44 -2.25
C LEU A 46 2.90 -6.45 -1.84
N SER A 47 1.78 -6.90 -1.27
CA SER A 47 0.73 -5.99 -0.78
C SER A 47 1.21 -5.03 0.32
N ARG A 48 2.15 -5.47 1.17
CA ARG A 48 2.73 -4.64 2.22
C ARG A 48 3.75 -3.64 1.66
N LEU A 49 4.57 -4.07 0.71
CA LEU A 49 5.54 -3.21 0.02
C LEU A 49 4.82 -2.15 -0.83
N ALA A 50 3.80 -2.56 -1.59
CA ALA A 50 2.97 -1.65 -2.38
C ALA A 50 2.27 -0.61 -1.49
N TYR A 51 1.87 -0.97 -0.27
CA TYR A 51 1.35 -0.01 0.70
C TYR A 51 2.41 1.03 1.09
N GLN A 52 3.66 0.63 1.37
CA GLN A 52 4.74 1.57 1.67
C GLN A 52 5.02 2.51 0.50
N GLN A 53 5.11 1.98 -0.73
CA GLN A 53 5.26 2.79 -1.94
C GLN A 53 4.10 3.79 -2.10
N ARG A 54 2.86 3.37 -1.83
CA ARG A 54 1.69 4.26 -1.86
C ARG A 54 1.78 5.35 -0.79
N VAL A 55 2.26 5.05 0.41
CA VAL A 55 2.47 6.04 1.48
C VAL A 55 3.55 7.05 1.10
N ALA A 56 4.59 6.62 0.38
CA ALA A 56 5.71 7.46 -0.03
C ALA A 56 5.39 8.46 -1.17
N ILE A 57 4.32 8.25 -1.94
CA ILE A 57 3.89 9.19 -2.99
C ILE A 57 3.51 10.54 -2.37
N SER A 58 4.09 11.63 -2.91
CA SER A 58 3.82 12.96 -2.39
C SER A 58 2.35 13.37 -2.60
N ARG A 59 1.80 14.14 -1.66
CA ARG A 59 0.37 14.53 -1.68
C ARG A 59 0.04 15.46 -2.86
N ASP A 60 0.99 16.27 -3.29
CA ASP A 60 0.92 17.17 -4.45
C ASP A 60 0.89 16.43 -5.80
N GLU A 61 1.34 15.17 -5.84
CA GLU A 61 1.24 14.32 -7.03
C GLU A 61 -0.12 13.61 -7.15
N LEU A 62 -1.03 13.84 -6.19
CA LEU A 62 -2.32 13.17 -6.11
C LEU A 62 -3.48 14.17 -6.17
N PRO A 63 -4.62 13.79 -6.75
CA PRO A 63 -5.79 14.67 -6.80
C PRO A 63 -6.25 15.13 -5.42
N ALA A 64 -6.67 16.41 -5.32
CA ALA A 64 -7.23 16.97 -4.08
C ALA A 64 -8.43 16.17 -3.57
N THR A 65 -9.23 15.59 -4.47
CA THR A 65 -10.39 14.73 -4.13
C THR A 65 -10.00 13.42 -3.43
N VAL A 66 -8.74 13.02 -3.48
CA VAL A 66 -8.17 11.87 -2.76
C VAL A 66 -7.53 12.33 -1.46
N THR A 67 -6.72 13.39 -1.51
CA THR A 67 -5.90 13.82 -0.36
C THR A 67 -6.68 14.58 0.72
N SER A 68 -7.83 15.16 0.38
CA SER A 68 -8.72 15.88 1.32
C SER A 68 -9.68 14.97 2.11
N ARG A 69 -9.71 13.67 1.82
CA ARG A 69 -10.60 12.74 2.53
C ARG A 69 -10.20 12.64 4.00
N PRO A 70 -11.15 12.59 4.94
CA PRO A 70 -10.83 12.34 6.34
C PRO A 70 -10.30 10.92 6.53
N ASP A 71 -9.36 10.76 7.45
CA ASP A 71 -8.82 9.46 7.81
C ASP A 71 -9.89 8.57 8.47
N CYS A 72 -9.96 7.31 8.05
CA CYS A 72 -10.75 6.30 8.74
C CYS A 72 -10.14 6.03 10.12
N TYR A 73 -10.96 5.95 11.16
CA TYR A 73 -10.48 5.61 12.51
C TYR A 73 -9.79 4.24 12.60
N TYR A 74 -10.18 3.31 11.73
CA TYR A 74 -9.54 1.99 11.64
C TYR A 74 -8.37 1.94 10.66
N GLY A 75 -8.14 3.03 9.91
CA GLY A 75 -7.06 3.18 8.93
C GLY A 75 -6.89 1.97 8.01
N ARG A 76 -5.64 1.59 7.78
CA ARG A 76 -5.26 0.40 6.99
C ARG A 76 -5.82 -0.93 7.52
N LYS A 77 -6.26 -0.98 8.79
CA LYS A 77 -6.88 -2.17 9.40
C LYS A 77 -8.41 -2.20 9.26
N CYS A 78 -9.04 -1.19 8.65
CA CYS A 78 -10.48 -1.16 8.44
C CYS A 78 -10.95 -2.36 7.63
N ARG A 79 -11.90 -3.15 8.15
CA ARG A 79 -12.48 -4.27 7.38
C ARG A 79 -13.55 -3.80 6.39
N THR A 80 -14.29 -2.75 6.75
CA THR A 80 -15.38 -2.18 5.94
C THR A 80 -14.90 -1.60 4.61
N GLN A 81 -13.63 -1.20 4.51
CA GLN A 81 -13.02 -0.74 3.24
C GLN A 81 -13.12 -1.80 2.13
N ARG A 82 -13.21 -3.09 2.48
CA ARG A 82 -13.27 -4.20 1.52
C ARG A 82 -14.69 -4.54 1.08
N THR A 83 -15.69 -4.22 1.89
CA THR A 83 -17.08 -4.65 1.69
C THR A 83 -18.01 -3.51 1.32
N SER A 84 -17.60 -2.25 1.52
CA SER A 84 -18.39 -1.07 1.19
C SER A 84 -17.59 -0.07 0.35
N ILE A 85 -17.95 0.00 -0.93
CA ILE A 85 -17.36 0.96 -1.89
C ILE A 85 -17.61 2.40 -1.43
N SER A 86 -18.82 2.69 -0.93
CA SER A 86 -19.16 4.02 -0.39
C SER A 86 -18.24 4.41 0.78
N HIS A 87 -17.92 3.46 1.67
CA HIS A 87 -16.97 3.70 2.76
C HIS A 87 -15.54 3.93 2.24
N ALA A 88 -15.06 3.10 1.33
CA ALA A 88 -13.72 3.23 0.73
C ALA A 88 -13.56 4.54 -0.07
N TYR A 89 -14.64 5.02 -0.69
CA TYR A 89 -14.65 6.31 -1.40
C TYR A 89 -14.60 7.50 -0.43
N ARG A 90 -15.35 7.43 0.68
CA ARG A 90 -15.52 8.57 1.61
C ARG A 90 -14.32 8.82 2.53
N TYR A 91 -13.58 7.78 2.91
CA TYR A 91 -12.50 7.88 3.88
C TYR A 91 -11.14 7.53 3.28
N ASN A 92 -10.08 8.13 3.82
CA ASN A 92 -8.71 7.68 3.58
C ASN A 92 -8.40 6.45 4.44
N HIS A 93 -7.75 5.45 3.83
CA HIS A 93 -7.23 4.25 4.51
C HIS A 93 -5.71 4.11 4.39
N ILE A 94 -5.04 5.05 3.72
CA ILE A 94 -3.59 5.23 3.75
C ILE A 94 -3.24 6.04 5.00
N CYS A 95 -3.53 5.45 6.17
CA CYS A 95 -3.34 6.02 7.50
C CYS A 95 -3.35 4.90 8.55
N GLU A 96 -2.83 5.18 9.74
CA GLU A 96 -2.81 4.22 10.85
C GLU A 96 -4.13 4.19 11.64
N GLN A 97 -4.38 3.08 12.34
CA GLN A 97 -5.53 2.93 13.22
C GLN A 97 -5.39 3.87 14.44
N THR A 98 -6.40 4.68 14.70
CA THR A 98 -6.43 5.64 15.82
C THR A 98 -7.47 5.30 16.89
N ARG A 99 -8.39 4.36 16.61
CA ARG A 99 -9.34 3.82 17.61
C ARG A 99 -9.27 2.29 17.64
N PHE A 100 -9.22 1.72 18.84
CA PHE A 100 -9.04 0.29 19.10
C PHE A 100 -10.36 -0.41 19.42
#